data_AF-A0A2T4KGX5-F1
#
_entry.id   AF-A0A2T4KGX5-F1
#
_cell.length_a   1.000
_cell.length_b   1.000
_cell.length_c   1.000
_cell.angle_alpha   90.00
_cell.angle_beta   90.00
_cell.angle_gamma   90.00
#
_symmetry.space_group_name_H-M   'P 1'
#
loop_
_entity.id
_entity.type
_entity.pdbx_description
1 polymer ?
#
loop_
_entity_poly.entity_id
_entity_poly.type
_entity_poly.pdbx_seq_one_letter_code
_entity_poly.pdbx_strand_id
1 'polypeptide(L)' 'MSNAYFHLLTKHEYKMTRCQDGIILLFPIEGQVKIQHFTKNITIENEIYIINNTDIFSIKDNNKT' A
#
# COMPACT_ATOMS: atom_id res chain seq x y z
N MET A 1 -18.18 15.30 -9.54
CA MET A 1 -17.91 15.19 -8.10
C MET A 1 -17.35 13.79 -7.87
N SER A 2 -16.09 13.67 -7.46
CA SER A 2 -15.41 12.38 -7.28
C SER A 2 -15.78 11.82 -5.90
N ASN A 3 -16.58 10.75 -5.88
CA ASN A 3 -16.82 9.98 -4.66
C ASN A 3 -15.64 9.01 -4.50
N ALA A 4 -14.71 9.29 -3.59
CA ALA A 4 -13.68 8.33 -3.23
C ALA A 4 -14.31 7.19 -2.41
N TYR A 5 -14.20 5.95 -2.89
CA TYR A 5 -14.78 4.72 -2.28
C TYR A 5 -13.84 4.03 -1.29
N PHE A 6 -12.87 4.74 -0.72
CA PHE A 6 -11.87 4.15 0.18
C PHE A 6 -12.06 4.67 1.61
N HIS A 7 -12.45 3.77 2.51
CA HIS A 7 -12.38 3.99 3.95
C HIS A 7 -11.03 3.46 4.47
N LEU A 8 -10.14 4.38 4.82
CA LEU A 8 -8.87 4.06 5.46
C LEU A 8 -9.09 3.93 6.97
N LEU A 9 -8.92 2.72 7.52
CA LEU A 9 -9.01 2.47 8.95
C LEU A 9 -7.63 2.69 9.59
N THR A 10 -7.54 3.61 10.53
CA THR A 10 -6.33 3.91 11.28
C THR A 10 -6.11 2.90 12.41
N LYS A 11 -4.89 2.83 12.94
CA LYS A 11 -4.54 1.99 14.10
C LYS A 11 -5.44 2.22 15.32
N HIS A 12 -6.03 3.41 15.46
CA HIS A 12 -6.94 3.72 16.56
C HIS A 12 -8.33 3.12 16.37
N GLU A 13 -8.73 2.89 15.13
CA GLU A 13 -10.02 2.28 14.76
C GLU A 13 -9.95 0.75 14.70
N TYR A 14 -8.73 0.19 14.63
CA TYR A 14 -8.49 -1.25 14.55
C TYR A 14 -7.95 -1.82 15.87
N LYS A 15 -8.74 -2.68 16.55
CA LYS A 15 -8.26 -3.39 17.76
C LYS A 15 -7.15 -4.38 17.39
N MET A 16 -5.91 -4.05 17.78
CA MET A 16 -4.67 -4.82 17.57
C MET A 16 -4.68 -6.29 18.07
N THR A 17 -5.75 -6.74 18.73
CA THR A 17 -5.80 -8.05 19.40
C THR A 17 -6.30 -9.20 18.53
N ARG A 18 -6.87 -8.94 17.34
CA ARG A 18 -7.31 -9.99 16.40
C ARG A 18 -7.27 -9.50 14.96
N CYS A 19 -6.17 -9.71 14.25
CA CYS A 19 -6.12 -10.03 12.82
C CYS A 19 -4.64 -10.11 12.41
N GLN A 20 -4.14 -11.33 12.28
CA GLN A 20 -2.82 -11.59 11.70
C GLN A 20 -2.86 -11.56 10.16
N ASP A 21 -4.04 -11.48 9.54
CA ASP A 21 -4.21 -11.36 8.09
C ASP A 21 -4.76 -9.96 7.77
N GLY A 22 -3.87 -9.05 7.40
CA GLY A 22 -4.18 -7.68 7.01
C GLY A 22 -3.77 -7.44 5.57
N ILE A 23 -4.46 -6.54 4.89
CA ILE A 23 -4.10 -6.14 3.52
C ILE A 23 -3.51 -4.73 3.57
N ILE A 24 -2.36 -4.55 2.93
CA ILE A 24 -1.73 -3.26 2.70
C ILE A 24 -2.10 -2.81 1.29
N LEU A 25 -2.64 -1.60 1.17
CA LEU A 25 -2.94 -0.95 -0.10
C LEU A 25 -1.94 0.18 -0.32
N LEU A 26 -1.19 0.11 -1.42
CA LEU A 26 -0.25 1.13 -1.83
C LEU A 26 -0.80 1.86 -3.06
N PHE A 27 -0.92 3.18 -2.95
CA PHE A 27 -1.33 4.04 -4.05
C PHE A 27 -0.41 5.28 -4.08
N PRO A 28 0.34 5.50 -5.17
CA PRO A 28 1.14 6.72 -5.33
C PRO A 28 0.22 7.92 -5.51
N ILE A 29 0.32 8.91 -4.61
CA ILE A 29 -0.52 10.13 -4.68
C ILE A 29 -0.08 11.01 -5.86
N GLU A 30 1.22 11.06 -6.14
CA GLU A 30 1.82 11.77 -7.27
C GLU A 30 2.97 10.93 -7.83
N GLY A 31 3.04 10.82 -9.16
CA GLY A 31 4.11 10.10 -9.85
C GLY A 31 4.04 8.59 -9.69
N GLN A 32 5.20 7.96 -9.48
CA GLN A 32 5.32 6.51 -9.39
C GLN A 32 6.02 6.10 -8.09
N VAL A 33 5.62 4.95 -7.54
CA VAL A 33 6.32 4.29 -6.44
C VAL A 33 6.98 3.02 -6.97
N LYS A 34 8.27 2.83 -6.67
CA LYS A 34 8.95 1.57 -6.91
C LYS A 34 9.05 0.80 -5.61
N ILE A 35 8.54 -0.42 -5.61
CA ILE A 35 8.67 -1.35 -4.49
C ILE A 35 9.50 -2.55 -4.90
N GLN A 36 10.18 -3.14 -3.93
CA GLN A 36 10.63 -4.51 -4.02
C GLN A 36 9.65 -5.38 -3.23
N HIS A 37 9.01 -6.32 -3.92
CA HIS A 37 8.15 -7.33 -3.32
C HIS A 37 8.83 -8.69 -3.47
N PHE A 38 9.26 -9.29 -2.36
CA PHE A 38 10.17 -10.43 -2.35
C PHE A 38 11.44 -10.16 -3.20
N THR A 39 11.62 -10.89 -4.30
CA THR A 39 12.72 -10.73 -5.25
C THR A 39 12.37 -9.87 -6.46
N LYS A 40 11.10 -9.44 -6.59
CA LYS A 40 10.60 -8.70 -7.75
C LYS A 40 10.63 -7.19 -7.48
N ASN A 41 11.03 -6.42 -8.48
CA ASN A 41 10.84 -4.97 -8.48
C ASN A 41 9.55 -4.65 -9.23
N ILE A 42 8.69 -3.84 -8.61
CA ILE A 42 7.37 -3.46 -9.14
C ILE A 42 7.30 -1.93 -9.13
N THR A 43 6.83 -1.37 -10.24
CA THR A 43 6.55 0.06 -10.38
C THR A 43 5.05 0.26 -10.41
N ILE A 44 4.54 1.14 -9.57
CA ILE A 44 3.12 1.45 -9.40
C ILE A 44 2.96 2.92 -9.79
N GLU A 45 2.04 3.24 -10.69
CA GLU A 45 1.85 4.62 -11.19
C GLU A 45 0.39 5.08 -11.12
N ASN A 46 -0.54 4.36 -11.76
CA ASN A 46 -1.96 4.74 -11.79
C ASN A 46 -2.86 3.59 -11.32
N GLU A 47 -2.37 2.79 -10.37
CA GLU A 47 -3.06 1.61 -9.85
C GLU A 47 -2.89 1.48 -8.34
N ILE A 48 -3.81 0.73 -7.72
CA ILE A 48 -3.69 0.35 -6.30
C ILE A 48 -3.02 -1.01 -6.25
N TYR A 49 -1.86 -1.05 -5.61
CA TYR A 49 -1.12 -2.28 -5.41
C TYR A 49 -1.47 -2.89 -4.05
N ILE A 50 -1.82 -4.18 -4.07
CA ILE A 50 -2.34 -4.90 -2.90
C ILE A 50 -1.29 -5.89 -2.42
N ILE A 51 -0.95 -5.84 -1.14
CA ILE A 51 0.05 -6.71 -0.50
C ILE A 51 -0.56 -7.36 0.74
N ASN A 52 -0.28 -8.63 0.98
CA ASN A 52 -0.58 -9.22 2.28
C ASN A 52 0.38 -8.64 3.34
N ASN A 53 -0.11 -8.31 4.53
CA ASN A 53 0.74 -7.80 5.61
C ASN A 53 1.82 -8.80 6.07
N THR A 54 1.68 -10.08 5.71
CA THR A 54 2.68 -11.12 5.96
C THR A 54 3.80 -11.15 4.92
N ASP A 55 3.64 -10.47 3.78
CA ASP A 55 4.62 -10.52 2.69
C ASP A 55 5.81 -9.58 2.95
N ILE A 56 7.00 -10.00 2.50
CA ILE A 56 8.21 -9.18 2.62
C ILE A 56 8.26 -8.19 1.47
N PHE A 57 8.19 -6.90 1.79
CA PHE A 57 8.34 -5.82 0.81
C PHE A 57 9.13 -4.63 1.35
N SER A 58 9.67 -3.81 0.44
CA SER A 58 10.30 -2.53 0.77
C SER A 58 10.01 -1.48 -0.32
N ILE A 59 9.91 -0.21 0.08
CA ILE A 59 9.79 0.91 -0.86
C ILE A 59 11.20 1.34 -1.24
N LYS A 60 11.52 1.30 -2.54
CA LYS A 60 12.85 1.64 -3.06
C LYS A 60 12.98 3.10 -3.47
N ASP A 61 11.92 3.63 -4.07
CA ASP A 61 11.90 4.95 -4.67
C ASP A 61 10.49 5.52 -4.52
N ASN A 62 10.40 6.71 -3.95
CA ASN A 62 9.18 7.49 -3.75
C ASN A 62 9.51 8.96 -3.99
N ASN A 63 10.01 9.25 -5.19
CA ASN A 63 10.36 10.60 -5.59
C ASN A 63 9.10 11.37 -5.98
N LYS A 64 8.94 12.57 -5.41
CA LYS A 64 8.12 13.62 -6.01
C LYS A 64 8.82 14.06 -7.30
N THR A 65 8.21 13.82 -8.45
CA THR A 65 8.54 14.58 -9.66
C THR A 65 8.33 16.07 -9.44
#